data_AF-A0A6P2CE26-F1
#
_entry.id   AF-A0A6P2CE26-F1
#
_cell.length_a   1.000
_cell.length_b   1.000
_cell.length_c   1.000
_cell.angle_alpha   90.00
_cell.angle_beta   90.00
_cell.angle_gamma   90.00
#
_symmetry.space_group_name_H-M   'P 1'
#
loop_
_entity.id
_entity.type
_entity.pdbx_description
1 polymer ?
#
loop_
_entity_poly.entity_id
_entity_poly.type
_entity_poly.pdbx_seq_one_letter_code
_entity_poly.pdbx_strand_id
1 'polypeptide(L)'
;MFVPWSSITAISRDHQEISTGWGTRYNLLIRLEHDDPVLEPRWHLDTPTSIALPVSRLTAEPNTLYAAIHRLHTEPESRKALYRADAPKLLEAPPLRQRWRNE
;
A
#
# COMPACT_ATOMS: atom_id res chain seq x y z
N MET A 1 10.98 9.98 7.76
CA MET A 1 11.56 9.65 6.46
C MET A 1 10.48 9.64 5.39
N PHE A 2 10.75 10.22 4.21
CA PHE A 2 9.84 10.30 3.07
C PHE A 2 10.41 9.46 1.92
N VAL A 3 9.60 8.59 1.31
CA VAL A 3 10.01 7.84 0.12
C VAL A 3 9.43 8.53 -1.12
N PRO A 4 10.29 9.04 -2.02
CA PRO A 4 9.82 9.62 -3.28
C PRO A 4 9.06 8.60 -4.11
N TRP A 5 7.97 9.02 -4.76
CA TRP A 5 7.24 8.16 -5.70
C TRP A 5 8.11 7.61 -6.84
N SER A 6 9.17 8.33 -7.21
CA SER A 6 10.10 7.93 -8.27
C SER A 6 11.05 6.81 -7.86
N SER A 7 11.27 6.57 -6.56
CA SER A 7 12.13 5.50 -6.08
C SER A 7 11.35 4.19 -5.86
N ILE A 8 10.02 4.24 -5.90
CA ILE A 8 9.17 3.05 -5.76
C ILE A 8 9.20 2.28 -7.09
N THR A 9 9.75 1.08 -7.07
CA THR A 9 9.90 0.22 -8.25
C THR A 9 8.71 -0.71 -8.42
N ALA A 10 8.09 -1.17 -7.32
CA ALA A 10 6.90 -2.01 -7.36
C ALA A 10 5.99 -1.83 -6.14
N ILE A 11 4.73 -2.24 -6.29
CA ILE A 11 3.75 -2.33 -5.21
C ILE A 11 3.18 -3.74 -5.18
N SER A 12 3.41 -4.44 -4.08
CA SER A 12 2.99 -5.83 -3.88
C SER A 12 2.07 -6.00 -2.67
N ARG A 13 1.28 -7.07 -2.69
CA ARG A 13 0.44 -7.49 -1.56
C ARG A 13 1.24 -8.48 -0.72
N ASP A 14 1.16 -8.36 0.59
CA ASP A 14 1.83 -9.27 1.52
C ASP A 14 1.00 -9.44 2.80
N HIS A 15 1.46 -10.28 3.72
CA HIS A 15 0.86 -10.46 5.02
C HIS A 15 1.91 -10.69 6.12
N GLN A 16 1.62 -10.21 7.31
CA GLN A 16 2.32 -10.60 8.53
C GLN A 16 1.55 -11.74 9.20
N GLU A 17 2.21 -12.87 9.38
CA GLU A 17 1.72 -13.96 10.22
C GLU A 17 1.99 -13.66 11.69
N ILE A 18 0.97 -13.77 12.53
CA ILE A 18 1.05 -13.59 13.98
C ILE A 18 0.54 -14.85 14.65
N SER A 19 1.48 -15.67 15.11
CA SER A 19 1.18 -16.85 15.91
C SER A 19 0.80 -16.44 17.34
N THR A 20 -0.40 -16.81 17.75
CA THR A 20 -0.88 -16.65 19.12
C THR A 20 -1.12 -18.03 19.75
N GLY A 21 -1.20 -18.11 21.07
CA GLY A 21 -1.50 -19.39 21.75
C GLY A 21 -2.83 -20.04 21.35
N TRP A 22 -3.69 -19.32 20.62
CA TRP A 22 -5.02 -19.76 20.17
C TRP A 22 -5.12 -19.91 18.65
N GLY A 23 -4.00 -19.80 17.93
CA GLY A 23 -3.93 -19.94 16.47
C GLY A 23 -3.20 -18.79 15.79
N THR A 24 -3.22 -18.83 14.46
CA THR A 24 -2.53 -17.87 13.60
C THR A 24 -3.47 -16.76 13.12
N ARG A 25 -3.03 -15.51 13.23
CA ARG A 25 -3.70 -14.34 12.64
C ARG A 25 -2.87 -13.79 11.48
N TYR A 26 -3.55 -13.30 10.45
CA TYR A 26 -2.92 -12.69 9.28
C TYR A 26 -3.25 -11.20 9.22
N ASN A 27 -2.22 -10.36 9.29
CA ASN A 27 -2.35 -8.92 9.07
C ASN A 27 -1.94 -8.59 7.65
N LEU A 28 -2.88 -8.09 6.84
CA LEU A 28 -2.60 -7.69 5.46
C LEU A 28 -1.66 -6.49 5.40
N LEU A 29 -0.69 -6.57 4.49
CA LEU A 29 0.31 -5.56 4.21
C LEU A 29 0.25 -5.16 2.73
N ILE A 30 0.56 -3.90 2.45
CA ILE A 30 0.97 -3.44 1.12
C ILE A 30 2.45 -3.12 1.22
N ARG A 31 3.27 -3.69 0.32
CA ARG A 31 4.70 -3.38 0.24
C ARG A 31 4.97 -2.36 -0.85
N LEU A 32 5.78 -1.37 -0.52
CA LEU A 32 6.37 -0.43 -1.46
C LEU A 32 7.83 -0.84 -1.64
N GLU A 33 8.16 -1.44 -2.78
CA GLU A 33 9.52 -1.88 -3.11
C GLU A 33 10.30 -0.70 -3.70
N HIS A 34 11.58 -0.59 -3.36
CA HIS A 34 12.45 0.49 -3.82
C HIS A 34 13.91 0.03 -3.94
N ASP A 35 14.64 0.61 -4.89
CA ASP A 35 16.04 0.24 -5.16
C ASP A 35 17.03 0.96 -4.23
N ASP A 36 16.70 2.19 -3.82
CA ASP A 36 17.54 2.97 -2.92
C ASP A 36 17.39 2.46 -1.48
N PRO A 37 18.44 1.95 -0.83
CA PRO A 37 18.30 1.38 0.49
C PRO A 37 17.82 2.44 1.49
N VAL A 38 16.71 2.16 2.15
CA VAL A 38 16.23 2.98 3.26
C VAL A 38 17.12 2.68 4.46
N LEU A 39 18.00 3.63 4.77
CA LEU A 39 19.06 3.48 5.78
C LEU A 39 18.52 3.27 7.20
N GLU A 40 17.29 3.71 7.49
CA GLU A 40 16.64 3.52 8.79
C GLU A 40 15.20 3.00 8.61
N PRO A 41 14.91 1.73 8.96
CA PRO A 41 13.56 1.20 8.91
C PRO A 41 12.66 1.95 9.90
N ARG A 42 11.45 2.31 9.48
CA ARG A 42 10.51 3.07 10.32
C ARG A 42 9.81 2.18 11.34
N TRP A 43 9.77 0.88 11.06
CA TRP A 43 9.11 -0.13 11.86
C TRP A 43 9.67 -1.53 11.48
N HIS A 44 9.50 -2.52 12.35
CA HIS A 44 10.15 -3.83 12.26
C HIS A 44 9.78 -4.74 11.06
N LEU A 45 8.78 -4.38 10.24
CA LEU A 45 8.47 -5.09 8.99
C LEU A 45 9.02 -4.41 7.73
N ASP A 46 9.64 -3.23 7.88
CA ASP A 46 10.39 -2.61 6.79
C ASP A 46 11.66 -3.42 6.55
N THR A 47 12.08 -3.55 5.29
CA THR A 47 13.34 -4.15 4.87
C THR A 47 14.20 -3.08 4.19
N PRO A 48 15.50 -3.34 3.94
CA PRO A 48 16.34 -2.36 3.24
C PRO A 48 15.79 -1.92 1.89
N THR A 49 15.01 -2.76 1.21
CA THR A 49 14.47 -2.55 -0.14
C THR A 49 12.95 -2.48 -0.17
N SER A 50 12.27 -2.48 0.97
CA SER A 50 10.81 -2.38 1.00
C SER A 50 10.28 -1.72 2.26
N ILE A 51 9.20 -0.99 2.08
CA ILE A 51 8.43 -0.42 3.17
C ILE A 51 7.11 -1.18 3.32
N ALA A 52 6.78 -1.58 4.55
CA ALA A 52 5.53 -2.23 4.86
C ALA A 52 4.45 -1.22 5.29
N LEU A 53 3.28 -1.30 4.66
CA LEU A 53 2.08 -0.56 5.04
C LEU A 53 1.05 -1.54 5.64
N PRO A 54 0.90 -1.59 6.97
CA PRO A 54 -0.12 -2.43 7.60
C PRO A 54 -1.51 -1.88 7.31
N VAL A 55 -2.27 -2.61 6.50
CA VAL A 55 -3.58 -2.17 6.01
C VAL A 55 -4.59 -2.06 7.14
N SER A 56 -4.48 -2.91 8.16
CA SER A 56 -5.33 -2.87 9.36
C SER A 56 -5.23 -1.56 10.15
N ARG A 57 -4.21 -0.73 9.90
CA ARG A 57 -4.05 0.60 10.52
C ARG A 57 -4.65 1.73 9.70
N LEU A 58 -5.22 1.43 8.54
CA LEU A 58 -5.78 2.40 7.61
C LEU A 58 -7.32 2.30 7.62
N THR A 59 -7.99 3.44 7.48
CA THR A 59 -9.45 3.54 7.61
C THR A 59 -10.21 2.94 6.41
N ALA A 60 -9.52 2.73 5.28
CA ALA A 60 -10.12 2.28 4.04
C ALA A 60 -9.98 0.76 3.84
N GLU A 61 -10.83 0.21 2.98
CA GLU A 61 -10.84 -1.22 2.66
C GLU A 61 -9.52 -1.65 1.94
N PRO A 62 -8.97 -2.83 2.27
CA PRO A 62 -7.66 -3.27 1.77
C PRO A 62 -7.45 -3.21 0.26
N ASN A 63 -8.38 -3.75 -0.52
CA ASN A 63 -8.25 -3.78 -1.98
C ASN A 63 -8.38 -2.39 -2.58
N THR A 64 -9.17 -1.53 -1.94
CA THR A 64 -9.32 -0.12 -2.31
C THR A 64 -8.01 0.64 -2.10
N LEU A 65 -7.35 0.44 -0.96
CA LEU A 65 -6.03 1.01 -0.69
C LEU A 65 -4.98 0.52 -1.68
N TYR A 66 -4.94 -0.79 -1.94
CA TYR A 66 -4.03 -1.35 -2.92
C TYR A 66 -4.26 -0.77 -4.31
N ALA A 67 -5.52 -0.74 -4.78
CA ALA A 67 -5.86 -0.20 -6.10
C ALA A 67 -5.49 1.28 -6.22
N ALA A 68 -5.73 2.09 -5.17
CA ALA A 68 -5.37 3.50 -5.17
C ALA A 68 -3.85 3.70 -5.22
N ILE A 69 -3.08 3.03 -4.37
CA ILE A 69 -1.61 3.16 -4.34
C ILE A 69 -1.00 2.64 -5.64
N HIS A 70 -1.47 1.50 -6.14
CA HIS A 70 -1.03 0.93 -7.42
C HIS A 70 -1.29 1.91 -8.57
N ARG A 71 -2.49 2.52 -8.64
CA ARG A 71 -2.80 3.53 -9.65
C ARG A 71 -1.89 4.74 -9.57
N LEU A 72 -1.61 5.25 -8.37
CA LEU A 72 -0.72 6.41 -8.18
C LEU A 72 0.72 6.11 -8.59
N HIS A 73 1.15 4.85 -8.52
CA HIS A 73 2.44 4.40 -9.02
C HIS A 73 2.46 4.29 -10.54
N THR A 74 1.52 3.57 -11.13
CA THR A 74 1.48 3.30 -12.57
C THR A 74 1.07 4.51 -13.42
N GLU A 75 0.31 5.44 -12.85
CA GLU A 75 -0.17 6.65 -13.53
C GLU A 75 0.30 7.91 -12.78
N PRO A 76 1.50 8.45 -13.06
CA PRO A 76 2.01 9.64 -12.37
C PRO A 76 1.08 10.86 -12.45
N GLU A 77 0.35 11.02 -13.56
CA GLU A 77 -0.64 12.09 -13.73
C GLU A 77 -1.80 12.00 -12.73
N SER A 78 -2.17 10.77 -12.32
CA SER A 78 -3.22 10.54 -11.31
C SER A 78 -2.83 11.08 -9.94
N ARG A 79 -1.54 11.34 -9.67
CA ARG A 79 -1.07 11.99 -8.43
C ARG A 79 -1.58 13.42 -8.30
N LYS A 80 -1.92 14.10 -9.40
CA LYS A 80 -2.53 15.44 -9.35
C LYS A 80 -3.87 15.44 -8.62
N ALA A 81 -4.56 14.30 -8.58
CA ALA A 81 -5.82 14.16 -7.86
C ALA A 81 -5.65 14.26 -6.33
N LEU A 82 -4.45 13.97 -5.79
CA LEU A 82 -4.16 14.09 -4.35
C LEU A 82 -4.21 15.54 -3.84
N TYR A 83 -4.02 16.52 -4.72
CA TYR A 83 -4.02 17.94 -4.37
C TYR A 83 -5.40 18.58 -4.46
N ARG A 84 -6.43 17.84 -4.89
CA ARG A 84 -7.78 18.35 -5.03
C ARG A 84 -8.53 18.21 -3.71
N ALA A 85 -9.49 19.11 -3.46
CA ALA A 85 -10.33 19.05 -2.26
C ALA A 85 -11.14 17.75 -2.14
N ASP A 86 -11.38 17.06 -3.26
CA ASP A 86 -12.10 15.79 -3.32
C ASP A 86 -11.16 14.56 -3.30
N ALA A 87 -9.86 14.74 -3.02
CA ALA A 87 -8.90 13.65 -2.86
C ALA A 87 -9.36 12.50 -1.93
N PRO A 88 -10.14 12.72 -0.86
CA PRO A 88 -10.67 11.61 -0.06
C PRO A 88 -11.50 10.60 -0.87
N LYS A 89 -12.12 11.00 -1.99
CA LYS A 89 -12.85 10.10 -2.88
C LYS A 89 -11.98 9.05 -3.56
N LEU A 90 -10.65 9.25 -3.59
CA LEU A 90 -9.70 8.25 -4.09
C LEU A 90 -9.63 7.01 -3.20
N LEU A 91 -10.11 7.11 -1.95
CA LEU A 91 -10.22 6.01 -1.00
C LEU A 91 -11.60 5.36 -1.01
N GLU A 92 -12.49 5.81 -1.89
CA GLU A 92 -13.75 5.11 -2.13
C GLU A 92 -13.49 3.84 -2.92
N ALA A 93 -14.24 2.80 -2.56
CA ALA A 93 -14.23 1.53 -3.25
C ALA A 93 -14.34 1.71 -4.77
N PRO A 94 -13.41 1.15 -5.58
CA PRO A 94 -13.60 1.14 -7.02
C PRO A 94 -14.88 0.35 -7.36
N PRO A 95 -15.59 0.71 -8.45
CA PRO A 95 -16.81 0.01 -8.85
C PRO A 95 -16.59 -1.51 -8.94
N LEU A 96 -17.58 -2.31 -8.53
CA LEU A 96 -17.52 -3.79 -8.49
C LEU A 96 -16.90 -4.42 -9.75
N ARG A 97 -17.21 -3.89 -10.93
CA ARG A 97 -16.68 -4.38 -12.22
C ARG A 97 -15.16 -4.28 -12.34
N GLN A 98 -14.53 -3.29 -11.70
CA GLN A 98 -13.08 -3.12 -11.70
C GLN A 98 -12.41 -4.03 -10.67
N ARG A 99 -13.12 -4.42 -9.61
CA ARG A 99 -12.59 -5.33 -8.57
C ARG A 99 -12.37 -6.74 -9.12
N TRP A 100 -13.34 -7.26 -9.88
CA TRP A 100 -13.25 -8.60 -10.48
C TRP A 100 -12.24 -8.76 -11.62
N ARG A 101 -11.69 -7.65 -12.14
CA ARG A 101 -10.69 -7.71 -13.22
C ARG A 101 -9.26 -7.85 -12.71
N ASN A 102 -9.06 -7.68 -11.40
CA ASN A 102 -7.77 -7.68 -10.73
C ASN A 102 -7.65 -8.79 -9.66
N GLU A 103 -8.59 -9.74 -9.66
CA GLU A 103 -8.54 -11.05 -8.99
C GLU A 103 -8.03 -12.10 -10.00
#